data_AF-A0A6I3IV73-F1
#
_entry.id   AF-A0A6I3IV73-F1
#
_cell.length_a   1.000
_cell.length_b   1.000
_cell.length_c   1.000
_cell.angle_alpha   90.00
_cell.angle_beta   90.00
_cell.angle_gamma   90.00
#
_symmetry.space_group_name_H-M   'P 1'
#
loop_
_entity.id
_entity.type
_entity.pdbx_description
1 polymer ?
#
loop_
_entity_poly.entity_id
_entity_poly.type
_entity_poly.pdbx_seq_one_letter_code
_entity_poly.pdbx_strand_id
1 'polypeptide(L)' 'MDKKERKEYVKELKERFEVFQVNLVTALWVDKETGIEYLRLGDGELRPLLNPEGKPNINKKFQDDVL' A
#
# COMPACT_ATOMS: atom_id res chain seq x y z
N MET A 1 -13.90 14.81 -11.64
CA MET A 1 -12.82 14.17 -12.40
C MET A 1 -13.36 13.70 -13.73
N ASP A 2 -12.79 14.20 -14.82
CA ASP A 2 -13.03 13.65 -16.14
C ASP A 2 -12.35 12.28 -16.32
N LYS A 3 -12.59 11.62 -17.46
CA LYS A 3 -12.07 10.28 -17.75
C LYS A 3 -10.53 10.26 -17.84
N LYS A 4 -9.90 11.35 -18.27
CA LYS A 4 -8.45 11.49 -18.41
C LYS A 4 -7.81 11.67 -17.03
N GLU A 5 -8.33 12.58 -16.23
CA GLU A 5 -7.89 12.82 -14.84
C GLU A 5 -7.97 11.54 -14.00
N ARG A 6 -9.05 10.75 -14.16
CA ARG A 6 -9.16 9.45 -13.47
C ARG A 6 -8.11 8.44 -13.89
N LYS A 7 -7.74 8.41 -15.16
CA LYS A 7 -6.72 7.48 -15.67
C LYS A 7 -5.33 7.84 -15.16
N GLU A 8 -5.00 9.12 -15.15
CA GLU A 8 -3.74 9.64 -14.61
C GLU A 8 -3.66 9.38 -13.10
N TYR A 9 -4.73 9.70 -12.35
CA TYR A 9 -4.79 9.42 -10.92
C TYR A 9 -4.62 7.94 -10.58
N VAL A 10 -5.27 7.03 -11.32
CA VAL A 10 -5.10 5.57 -11.11
C VAL A 10 -3.67 5.12 -11.43
N LYS A 11 -3.01 5.75 -12.41
CA LYS A 11 -1.62 5.45 -12.74
C LYS A 11 -0.70 5.86 -11.58
N GLU A 12 -0.84 7.09 -11.09
CA GLU A 12 -0.08 7.61 -9.94
C GLU A 12 -0.28 6.75 -8.69
N LEU A 13 -1.54 6.36 -8.40
CA LEU A 13 -1.83 5.46 -7.28
C LEU A 13 -1.10 4.11 -7.43
N LYS A 14 -1.06 3.52 -8.63
CA LYS A 14 -0.32 2.27 -8.83
C LYS A 14 1.18 2.44 -8.67
N GLU A 15 1.71 3.59 -9.06
CA GLU A 15 3.13 3.91 -8.91
C GLU A 15 3.52 4.18 -7.45
N ARG A 16 2.58 4.63 -6.61
CA ARG A 16 2.79 4.89 -5.18
C ARG A 16 2.92 3.63 -4.33
N PHE A 17 2.21 2.56 -4.69
CA PHE A 17 2.20 1.33 -3.88
C PHE A 17 3.13 0.27 -4.46
N GLU A 18 3.99 -0.28 -3.60
CA GLU A 18 4.71 -1.51 -3.88
C GLU A 18 3.85 -2.70 -3.42
N VAL A 19 3.65 -3.72 -4.28
CA VAL A 19 2.77 -4.86 -3.97
C VAL A 19 3.55 -6.16 -3.97
N PHE A 20 3.50 -6.87 -2.84
CA PHE A 20 4.10 -8.19 -2.65
C PHE A 20 3.00 -9.23 -2.55
N GLN A 21 2.92 -10.13 -3.53
CA GLN A 21 1.97 -11.23 -3.48
C GLN A 21 2.43 -12.26 -2.44
N VAL A 22 1.63 -12.49 -1.41
CA VAL A 22 1.92 -13.48 -0.35
C VAL A 22 1.41 -14.86 -0.77
N ASN A 23 0.19 -14.92 -1.30
CA ASN A 23 -0.43 -16.13 -1.85
C ASN A 23 -1.50 -15.72 -2.88
N LEU A 24 -2.31 -16.67 -3.38
CA LEU A 24 -3.35 -16.40 -4.39
C LEU A 24 -4.39 -15.34 -3.98
N VAL A 25 -4.67 -15.20 -2.69
CA VAL A 25 -5.75 -14.34 -2.16
C VAL A 25 -5.24 -13.23 -1.24
N THR A 26 -3.95 -13.22 -0.91
CA THR A 26 -3.35 -12.27 0.01
C THR A 26 -2.19 -11.54 -0.65
N ALA A 27 -2.19 -10.21 -0.53
CA ALA A 27 -1.09 -9.37 -0.95
C ALA A 27 -0.76 -8.32 0.13
N LEU A 28 0.51 -8.03 0.31
CA LEU A 28 1.00 -6.93 1.13
C LEU A 28 1.22 -5.72 0.22
N TRP A 29 0.60 -4.60 0.56
CA TRP A 29 0.74 -3.33 -0.14
C TRP A 29 1.52 -2.38 0.76
N VAL A 30 2.56 -1.77 0.24
CA VAL A 30 3.38 -0.80 0.96
C VAL A 30 3.23 0.55 0.28
N ASP A 31 2.73 1.53 1.03
CA ASP A 31 2.73 2.92 0.58
C ASP A 31 4.16 3.46 0.61
N LYS A 32 4.75 3.74 -0.55
CA LYS A 32 6.14 4.21 -0.62
C LYS A 32 6.34 5.63 -0.08
N GLU A 33 5.28 6.43 0.07
CA GLU A 33 5.40 7.77 0.65
C GLU A 33 5.48 7.74 2.19
N THR A 34 4.82 6.78 2.83
CA THR A 34 4.68 6.75 4.30
C THR A 34 5.33 5.53 4.94
N GLY A 35 5.68 4.52 4.13
CA GLY A 35 6.10 3.21 4.58
C GLY A 35 4.98 2.36 5.18
N ILE A 36 3.73 2.85 5.25
CA ILE A 36 2.65 2.11 5.90
C ILE A 36 2.33 0.84 5.10
N GLU A 37 2.20 -0.26 5.83
CA GLU A 37 1.84 -1.55 5.28
C GLU A 37 0.35 -1.84 5.40
N TYR A 38 -0.21 -2.40 4.34
CA TYR A 38 -1.61 -2.80 4.24
C TYR A 38 -1.71 -4.25 3.77
N LEU A 39 -2.61 -5.01 4.35
CA LEU A 39 -2.97 -6.34 3.87
C LEU A 39 -4.23 -6.26 3.01
N ARG A 40 -4.12 -6.80 1.81
CA ARG A 40 -5.27 -7.11 0.96
C ARG A 40 -5.65 -8.57 1.14
N LEU A 41 -6.91 -8.83 1.50
CA LEU A 41 -7.48 -10.17 1.62
C LEU A 41 -8.37 -10.49 0.42
N GLY A 42 -8.73 -11.77 0.25
CA GLY A 42 -9.37 -12.30 -0.96
C GLY A 42 -10.75 -11.70 -1.30
N ASP A 43 -11.38 -11.04 -0.34
CA ASP A 43 -12.62 -10.26 -0.50
C ASP A 43 -12.39 -8.88 -1.16
N GLY A 44 -11.14 -8.50 -1.37
CA GLY A 44 -10.74 -7.23 -1.96
C GLY A 44 -10.63 -6.09 -0.95
N GLU A 45 -10.88 -6.34 0.34
CA GLU A 45 -10.66 -5.34 1.38
C GLU A 45 -9.16 -5.10 1.61
N LEU A 46 -8.81 -3.83 1.79
CA LEU A 46 -7.48 -3.38 2.15
C LEU A 46 -7.52 -2.87 3.59
N ARG A 47 -6.73 -3.47 4.48
CA ARG A 47 -6.70 -3.11 5.91
C ARG A 47 -5.27 -2.77 6.33
N PRO A 48 -5.05 -1.78 7.22
CA PRO A 48 -3.72 -1.52 7.78
C PRO A 48 -3.20 -2.77 8.48
N LEU A 49 -1.95 -3.15 8.21
CA LEU A 49 -1.28 -4.17 8.99
C LEU A 49 -0.83 -3.53 10.29
N LEU A 50 -1.38 -3.96 11.41
CA LEU A 50 -1.08 -3.39 12.72
C LEU A 50 0.06 -4.14 13.40
N ASN A 51 0.89 -3.39 14.13
CA ASN A 51 1.91 -3.92 15.03
C ASN A 51 1.28 -4.36 16.37
N PRO A 52 2.04 -4.98 17.30
CA PRO A 52 1.52 -5.43 18.60
C PRO A 52 0.91 -4.31 19.46
N GLU A 53 1.32 -3.05 19.25
CA GLU A 53 0.79 -1.87 19.94
C GLU A 53 -0.49 -1.30 19.30
N GLY A 54 -0.99 -1.93 18.23
CA GLY A 54 -2.18 -1.50 17.50
C GLY A 54 -1.96 -0.31 16.57
N LYS A 55 -0.71 0.04 16.27
CA LYS A 55 -0.34 1.10 15.32
C LYS A 55 -0.04 0.50 13.94
N PRO A 56 -0.17 1.27 12.85
CA PRO A 56 0.22 0.80 11.52
C PRO A 56 1.69 0.36 11.49
N ASN A 57 1.95 -0.77 10.84
CA ASN A 57 3.29 -1.27 10.63
C ASN A 57 4.00 -0.44 9.54
N ILE A 58 5.30 -0.21 9.73
CA ILE A 58 6.12 0.66 8.87
C ILE A 58 7.37 -0.08 8.36
N ASN A 59 7.29 -0.59 7.13
CA ASN A 59 8.03 -0.04 6.00
C ASN A 59 9.43 0.57 6.08
N LYS A 60 10.39 0.15 6.92
CA LYS A 60 11.68 0.88 7.05
C LYS A 60 12.40 1.17 5.71
N LYS A 61 12.34 0.25 4.74
CA LYS A 61 12.94 0.45 3.40
C LYS A 61 12.42 1.72 2.70
N PHE A 62 11.17 2.09 2.95
CA PHE A 62 10.49 3.24 2.35
C PHE A 62 10.37 4.42 3.31
N GLN A 63 10.92 4.29 4.53
CA GLN A 63 11.04 5.38 5.49
C GLN A 63 12.39 6.10 5.35
N ASP A 64 13.44 5.38 4.92
CA ASP A 64 14.81 5.88 4.87
C ASP A 64 15.11 6.83 3.69
N ASP A 65 14.16 7.00 2.74
CA ASP A 65 14.26 8.01 1.66
C ASP A 65 13.76 9.41 2.10
N VAL A 66 13.45 9.58 3.40
CA VAL A 66 13.14 10.89 4.01
C VAL A 66 14.34 11.39 4.82
N LEU A 67 15.46 11.64 4.14
CA LEU A 67 16.60 12.40 4.68
C LEU A 67 17.15 13.39 3.64
#